data_AF-A0A2U1D9V8-F1
#
_entry.id   AF-A0A2U1D9V8-F1
#
_cell.length_a   1.000
_cell.length_b   1.000
_cell.length_c   1.000
_cell.angle_alpha   90.00
_cell.angle_beta   90.00
_cell.angle_gamma   90.00
#
_symmetry.space_group_name_H-M   'P 1'
#
loop_
_entity.id
_entity.type
_entity.pdbx_description
1 polymer ?
#
loop_
_entity_poly.entity_id
_entity_poly.type
_entity_poly.pdbx_seq_one_letter_code
_entity_poly.pdbx_strand_id
1 'polypeptide(L)'
;MFKLTDYQCSLICADVYYLDRKEYRENSLHNGQVVGRPDFEYKIIYALDDAQTGFQGMAIVPKIANDFDEHQIYISFAGTNPNDPRDLYTDATQIRQARQRLNTASSGDQDYAQSKSQFNVVDRFWTHLVKKMKVKPADIQGVTAHSLGGALALYLAARHRLPAVTFSSADPRDRLSVSQIKYIKEHTNQYHNYYHPQDWIAN
;
A
#
# COMPACT_ATOMS: atom_id res chain seq x y z
N MET A 1 7.71 -6.19 20.89
CA MET A 1 7.45 -6.20 19.43
C MET A 1 7.67 -4.78 18.94
N PHE A 2 8.64 -4.57 18.06
CA PHE A 2 8.89 -3.25 17.48
C PHE A 2 7.78 -2.95 16.46
N LYS A 3 7.27 -1.73 16.45
CA LYS A 3 6.24 -1.28 15.53
C LYS A 3 6.68 0.08 14.99
N LEU A 4 6.58 0.27 13.68
CA LEU A 4 6.82 1.59 13.11
C LEU A 4 5.86 2.62 13.72
N THR A 5 6.41 3.79 14.02
CA THR A 5 5.63 4.97 14.37
C THR A 5 4.90 5.50 13.13
N ASP A 6 3.82 6.25 13.33
CA ASP A 6 3.09 6.86 12.20
C ASP A 6 3.98 7.81 11.40
N TYR A 7 4.94 8.48 12.06
CA TYR A 7 5.95 9.29 11.37
C TYR A 7 6.83 8.44 10.44
N GLN A 8 7.35 7.30 10.91
CA GLN A 8 8.12 6.39 10.07
C GLN A 8 7.28 5.83 8.91
N CYS A 9 6.00 5.51 9.15
CA CYS A 9 5.07 5.14 8.11
C CYS A 9 4.94 6.25 7.04
N SER A 10 4.80 7.52 7.46
CA SER A 10 4.72 8.66 6.53
C SER A 10 5.98 8.84 5.69
N LEU A 11 7.16 8.59 6.24
CA LEU A 11 8.44 8.63 5.50
C LEU A 11 8.46 7.56 4.41
N ILE A 12 8.08 6.32 4.74
CA ILE A 12 7.99 5.20 3.78
C ILE A 12 6.97 5.51 2.67
N CYS A 13 5.85 6.16 3.01
CA CYS A 13 4.84 6.58 2.03
C CYS A 13 5.35 7.63 1.05
N ALA A 14 6.28 8.50 1.47
CA ALA A 14 6.95 9.44 0.57
C ALA A 14 8.01 8.72 -0.28
N ASP A 15 8.77 7.82 0.34
CA ASP A 15 9.90 7.15 -0.31
C ASP A 15 9.48 6.19 -1.43
N VAL A 16 8.31 5.56 -1.34
CA VAL A 16 7.84 4.61 -2.37
C VAL A 16 7.68 5.25 -3.77
N TYR A 17 7.44 6.56 -3.86
CA TYR A 17 7.35 7.26 -5.16
C TYR A 17 8.71 7.31 -5.89
N TYR A 18 9.82 7.25 -5.15
CA TYR A 18 11.15 7.23 -5.75
C TYR A 18 11.50 5.90 -6.43
N LEU A 19 10.61 4.90 -6.39
CA LEU A 19 10.73 3.69 -7.19
C LEU A 19 10.51 3.93 -8.69
N ASP A 20 9.86 5.04 -9.07
CA ASP A 20 9.58 5.34 -10.47
C ASP A 20 10.89 5.53 -11.26
N ARG A 21 11.26 4.53 -12.06
CA ARG A 21 12.48 4.58 -12.86
C ARG A 21 12.38 5.57 -14.03
N LYS A 22 11.18 5.86 -14.50
CA LYS A 22 10.94 6.82 -15.59
C LYS A 22 11.17 8.25 -15.09
N GLU A 23 10.72 8.55 -13.88
CA GLU A 23 10.89 9.85 -13.24
C GLU A 23 12.31 10.05 -12.69
N TYR A 24 12.81 9.09 -11.89
CA TYR A 24 14.06 9.26 -11.12
C TYR A 24 15.31 8.66 -11.78
N ARG A 25 15.16 7.81 -12.81
CA ARG A 25 16.28 7.22 -13.59
C ARG A 25 17.32 6.54 -12.70
N GLU A 26 18.61 6.90 -12.80
CA GLU A 26 19.66 6.34 -11.93
C GLU A 26 19.46 6.63 -10.45
N ASN A 27 18.63 7.63 -10.09
CA ASN A 27 18.33 7.97 -8.70
C ASN A 27 17.13 7.20 -8.15
N SER A 28 16.49 6.33 -8.95
CA SER A 28 15.35 5.54 -8.48
C SER A 28 15.77 4.56 -7.40
N LEU A 29 14.93 4.39 -6.39
CA LEU A 29 15.12 3.38 -5.35
C LEU A 29 15.07 1.96 -5.94
N HIS A 30 15.89 1.05 -5.42
CA HIS A 30 15.99 -0.31 -5.95
C HIS A 30 16.20 -1.39 -4.88
N ASN A 31 16.05 -2.66 -5.30
CA ASN A 31 16.32 -3.83 -4.45
C ASN A 31 17.70 -3.76 -3.81
N GLY A 32 17.78 -4.10 -2.52
CA GLY A 32 19.01 -4.11 -1.74
C GLY A 32 19.47 -2.74 -1.23
N GLN A 33 18.86 -1.64 -1.69
CA GLN A 33 19.24 -0.31 -1.26
C GLN A 33 18.87 -0.07 0.21
N VAL A 34 19.80 0.55 0.93
CA VAL A 34 19.58 1.07 2.28
C VAL A 34 19.19 2.55 2.15
N VAL A 35 18.06 2.91 2.74
CA VAL A 35 17.56 4.28 2.81
C VAL A 35 17.72 4.77 4.24
N GLY A 36 18.55 5.80 4.41
CA GLY A 36 18.79 6.44 5.69
C GLY A 36 18.03 7.76 5.81
N ARG A 37 17.20 7.87 6.86
CA ARG A 37 16.63 9.11 7.38
C ARG A 37 17.27 9.37 8.76
N PRO A 38 17.32 10.62 9.26
CA PRO A 38 18.05 10.96 10.50
C PRO A 38 17.79 10.03 11.70
N ASP A 39 16.55 9.54 11.88
CA ASP A 39 16.15 8.66 12.99
C ASP A 39 15.52 7.33 12.51
N PHE A 40 15.67 7.00 11.24
CA PHE A 40 15.02 5.83 10.65
C PHE A 40 15.78 5.33 9.43
N GLU A 41 16.28 4.11 9.52
CA GLU A 41 16.99 3.45 8.41
C GLU A 41 16.27 2.15 8.08
N TYR A 42 16.17 1.83 6.79
CA TYR A 42 15.59 0.57 6.34
C TYR A 42 16.24 0.10 5.05
N LYS A 43 16.14 -1.20 4.79
CA LYS A 43 16.61 -1.83 3.56
C LYS A 43 15.42 -2.27 2.71
N ILE A 44 15.46 -1.98 1.42
CA ILE A 44 14.47 -2.47 0.46
C ILE A 44 14.82 -3.91 0.09
N ILE A 45 13.97 -4.86 0.49
CA ILE A 45 14.17 -6.28 0.15
C ILE A 45 13.48 -6.65 -1.16
N TYR A 46 12.42 -5.93 -1.53
CA TYR A 46 11.75 -6.10 -2.80
C TYR A 46 11.16 -4.77 -3.27
N ALA A 47 11.30 -4.49 -4.55
CA ALA A 47 10.82 -3.32 -5.26
C ALA A 47 10.27 -3.76 -6.62
N LEU A 48 9.07 -3.29 -6.93
CA LEU A 48 8.40 -3.49 -8.20
C LEU A 48 7.97 -2.13 -8.75
N ASP A 49 8.34 -1.87 -10.00
CA ASP A 49 7.91 -0.73 -10.79
C ASP A 49 7.34 -1.31 -12.10
N ASP A 50 6.01 -1.36 -12.21
CA ASP A 50 5.27 -1.96 -13.31
C ASP A 50 4.78 -0.86 -14.26
N ALA A 51 5.61 -0.56 -15.26
CA ALA A 51 5.35 0.48 -16.26
C ALA A 51 4.06 0.26 -17.08
N GLN A 52 3.48 -0.96 -17.09
CA GLN A 52 2.22 -1.20 -17.82
C GLN A 52 1.00 -0.69 -17.05
N THR A 53 1.10 -0.64 -15.72
CA THR A 53 -0.02 -0.29 -14.83
C THR A 53 0.25 0.99 -14.03
N GLY A 54 1.48 1.50 -14.04
CA GLY A 54 1.93 2.60 -13.19
C GLY A 54 2.08 2.21 -11.72
N PHE A 55 2.03 0.91 -11.40
CA PHE A 55 2.17 0.44 -10.03
C PHE A 55 3.62 0.56 -9.57
N GLN A 56 3.84 1.19 -8.41
CA GLN A 56 5.09 1.06 -7.67
C GLN A 56 4.84 0.51 -6.26
N GLY A 57 5.69 -0.42 -5.83
CA GLY A 57 5.58 -1.03 -4.51
C GLY A 57 6.90 -1.54 -3.98
N MET A 58 7.10 -1.44 -2.67
CA MET A 58 8.27 -1.99 -1.99
C MET A 58 7.91 -2.74 -0.71
N ALA A 59 8.74 -3.73 -0.39
CA ALA A 59 8.83 -4.37 0.90
C ALA A 59 10.18 -4.00 1.52
N ILE A 60 10.14 -3.63 2.79
CA ILE A 60 11.30 -3.09 3.53
C ILE A 60 11.48 -3.83 4.84
N VAL A 61 12.72 -3.86 5.31
CA VAL A 61 13.10 -4.29 6.67
C VAL A 61 13.70 -3.08 7.39
N PRO A 62 13.14 -2.63 8.53
CA PRO A 62 13.69 -1.54 9.28
C PRO A 62 14.96 -2.00 10.01
N LYS A 63 15.87 -1.06 10.22
CA LYS A 63 17.01 -1.25 11.11
C LYS A 63 16.56 -1.07 12.55
N ILE A 64 16.78 -2.10 13.35
CA ILE A 64 16.43 -2.13 14.77
C ILE A 64 17.72 -2.31 15.55
N ALA A 65 18.04 -1.34 16.40
CA ALA A 65 19.36 -1.19 16.97
C ALA A 65 20.44 -1.14 15.86
N ASN A 66 21.21 -2.22 15.71
CA ASN A 66 22.33 -2.28 14.76
C ASN A 66 22.11 -3.22 13.57
N ASP A 67 20.96 -3.90 13.48
CA ASP A 67 20.71 -4.92 12.45
C ASP A 67 19.40 -4.70 11.71
N PHE A 68 19.32 -5.21 10.48
CA PHE A 68 18.09 -5.24 9.69
C PHE A 68 17.30 -6.49 10.04
N ASP A 69 16.14 -6.32 10.68
CA ASP A 69 15.34 -7.46 11.13
C ASP A 69 14.47 -8.01 9.99
N GLU A 70 14.91 -9.09 9.37
CA GLU A 70 14.18 -9.78 8.30
C GLU A 70 12.87 -10.46 8.78
N HIS A 71 12.61 -10.49 10.09
CA HIS A 71 11.33 -10.91 10.67
C HIS A 71 10.34 -9.76 10.89
N GLN A 72 10.72 -8.53 10.51
CA GLN A 72 9.89 -7.33 10.63
C GLN A 72 9.74 -6.61 9.31
N ILE A 73 8.96 -7.17 8.41
CA ILE A 73 8.77 -6.65 7.06
C ILE A 73 7.56 -5.70 7.02
N TYR A 74 7.74 -4.57 6.36
CA TYR A 74 6.66 -3.63 6.06
C TYR A 74 6.54 -3.45 4.55
N ILE A 75 5.32 -3.24 4.08
CA ILE A 75 5.04 -3.06 2.65
C ILE A 75 4.47 -1.67 2.42
N SER A 76 4.86 -1.04 1.31
CA SER A 76 4.31 0.24 0.87
C SER A 76 4.06 0.26 -0.62
N PHE A 77 3.01 1.00 -1.00
CA PHE A 77 2.60 1.21 -2.39
C PHE A 77 2.50 2.70 -2.65
N ALA A 78 3.02 3.13 -3.80
CA ALA A 78 2.78 4.47 -4.28
C ALA A 78 1.32 4.61 -4.72
N GLY A 79 0.80 5.82 -4.62
CA GLY A 79 -0.36 6.22 -5.42
C GLY A 79 0.09 6.63 -6.81
N THR A 80 -0.81 7.22 -7.58
CA THR A 80 -0.46 7.84 -8.85
C THR A 80 0.55 8.97 -8.63
N ASN A 81 1.54 9.12 -9.52
CA ASN A 81 2.61 10.12 -9.36
C ASN A 81 2.03 11.51 -9.06
N PRO A 82 2.58 12.24 -8.07
CA PRO A 82 2.08 13.56 -7.69
C PRO A 82 2.18 14.61 -8.81
N ASN A 83 3.03 14.36 -9.81
CA ASN A 83 3.18 15.19 -11.01
C ASN A 83 2.04 15.02 -12.04
N ASP A 84 1.18 14.00 -11.88
CA ASP A 84 -0.07 13.87 -12.63
C ASP A 84 -1.30 13.89 -11.70
N PRO A 85 -1.66 15.08 -11.18
CA PRO A 85 -2.80 15.22 -10.29
C PRO A 85 -4.14 14.91 -10.97
N ARG A 86 -4.20 14.84 -12.32
CA ARG A 86 -5.43 14.52 -13.05
C ARG A 86 -5.72 13.02 -13.03
N ASP A 87 -4.68 12.20 -13.16
CA ASP A 87 -4.81 10.75 -13.03
C ASP A 87 -5.17 10.37 -11.59
N LEU A 88 -4.56 11.03 -10.60
CA LEU A 88 -4.94 10.84 -9.19
C LEU A 88 -6.44 11.19 -8.94
N TYR A 89 -6.91 12.30 -9.51
CA TYR A 89 -8.33 12.67 -9.44
C TYR A 89 -9.24 11.65 -10.12
N THR A 90 -8.85 11.18 -11.30
CA THR A 90 -9.63 10.22 -12.08
C THR A 90 -9.71 8.86 -11.39
N ASP A 91 -8.61 8.36 -10.85
CA ASP A 91 -8.57 7.05 -10.17
C ASP A 91 -9.34 7.08 -8.84
N ALA A 92 -9.15 8.13 -8.03
CA ALA A 92 -9.88 8.29 -6.78
C ALA A 92 -11.39 8.52 -7.02
N THR A 93 -11.76 9.27 -8.07
CA THR A 93 -13.18 9.44 -8.43
C THR A 93 -13.81 8.16 -8.97
N GLN A 94 -13.10 7.34 -9.72
CA GLN A 94 -13.60 6.02 -10.15
C GLN A 94 -13.89 5.11 -8.95
N ILE A 95 -12.98 5.06 -7.97
CA ILE A 95 -13.19 4.34 -6.71
C ILE A 95 -14.41 4.89 -5.96
N ARG A 96 -14.53 6.23 -5.84
CA ARG A 96 -15.68 6.87 -5.18
C ARG A 96 -17.01 6.61 -5.90
N GLN A 97 -17.01 6.60 -7.24
CA GLN A 97 -18.21 6.28 -8.04
C GLN A 97 -18.60 4.82 -7.87
N ALA A 98 -17.63 3.89 -7.81
CA ALA A 98 -17.89 2.49 -7.51
C ALA A 98 -18.54 2.33 -6.12
N ARG A 99 -18.06 3.06 -5.10
CA ARG A 99 -18.70 3.14 -3.76
C ARG A 99 -20.15 3.63 -3.83
N GLN A 100 -20.45 4.68 -4.59
CA GLN A 100 -21.83 5.18 -4.73
C GLN A 100 -22.77 4.12 -5.33
N ARG A 101 -22.30 3.33 -6.29
CA ARG A 101 -23.07 2.22 -6.87
C ARG A 101 -23.31 1.09 -5.85
N LEU A 102 -22.35 0.79 -4.99
CA LEU A 102 -22.49 -0.22 -3.94
C LEU A 102 -23.43 0.22 -2.81
N ASN A 103 -23.57 1.52 -2.53
CA ASN A 103 -24.60 2.01 -1.61
C ASN A 103 -26.03 1.79 -2.14
N THR A 104 -26.19 1.43 -3.42
CA THR A 104 -27.48 1.14 -4.07
C THR A 104 -27.71 -0.33 -4.41
N ALA A 105 -26.70 -1.20 -4.27
CA ALA A 105 -26.78 -2.61 -4.61
C ALA A 105 -26.20 -3.49 -3.49
N SER A 106 -26.90 -4.57 -3.14
CA SER A 106 -26.49 -5.54 -2.14
C SER A 106 -25.06 -6.04 -2.42
N SER A 107 -24.14 -5.71 -1.52
CA SER A 107 -22.73 -6.11 -1.56
C SER A 107 -22.60 -7.64 -1.75
N GLY A 108 -21.96 -8.06 -2.83
CA GLY A 108 -21.69 -9.48 -3.08
C GLY A 108 -20.90 -9.70 -4.36
N ASP A 109 -19.70 -10.26 -4.20
CA ASP A 109 -18.96 -11.07 -5.18
C ASP A 109 -19.20 -10.73 -6.66
N GLN A 110 -18.73 -9.55 -7.09
CA GLN A 110 -18.44 -9.36 -8.50
C GLN A 110 -16.96 -9.67 -8.71
N ASP A 111 -16.74 -10.81 -9.35
CA ASP A 111 -15.47 -11.39 -9.78
C ASP A 111 -14.75 -10.41 -10.73
N TYR A 112 -14.10 -9.38 -10.18
CA TYR A 112 -13.49 -8.30 -10.95
C TYR A 112 -12.04 -8.61 -11.35
N ALA A 113 -11.80 -9.86 -11.77
CA ALA A 113 -10.48 -10.39 -12.11
C ALA A 113 -9.92 -9.94 -13.48
N GLN A 114 -10.59 -9.04 -14.23
CA GLN A 114 -10.30 -8.83 -15.66
C GLN A 114 -9.76 -7.46 -16.10
N SER A 115 -9.36 -6.56 -15.20
CA SER A 115 -8.70 -5.31 -15.63
C SER A 115 -7.18 -5.33 -15.41
N LYS A 116 -6.42 -4.58 -16.21
CA LYS A 116 -5.00 -4.24 -15.97
C LYS A 116 -4.85 -3.31 -14.75
N SER A 117 -5.48 -3.70 -13.64
CA SER A 117 -5.62 -2.92 -12.43
C SER A 117 -4.39 -3.07 -11.55
N GLN A 118 -4.00 -1.97 -10.88
CA GLN A 118 -2.93 -1.97 -9.88
C GLN A 118 -3.23 -2.95 -8.74
N PHE A 119 -4.50 -3.23 -8.41
CA PHE A 119 -4.91 -4.24 -7.44
C PHE A 119 -4.48 -5.67 -7.83
N ASN A 120 -4.49 -6.01 -9.13
CA ASN A 120 -3.98 -7.30 -9.60
C ASN A 120 -2.45 -7.36 -9.47
N VAL A 121 -1.76 -6.23 -9.58
CA VAL A 121 -0.31 -6.16 -9.36
C VAL A 121 0.01 -6.35 -7.88
N VAL A 122 -0.83 -5.85 -6.96
CA VAL A 122 -0.72 -6.10 -5.51
C VAL A 122 -0.75 -7.61 -5.19
N ASP A 123 -1.69 -8.37 -5.77
CA ASP A 123 -1.73 -9.83 -5.56
C ASP A 123 -0.47 -10.54 -6.11
N ARG A 124 0.06 -10.07 -7.26
CA ARG A 124 1.34 -10.58 -7.80
C ARG A 124 2.52 -10.23 -6.90
N PHE A 125 2.55 -9.01 -6.36
CA PHE A 125 3.58 -8.52 -5.44
C PHE A 125 3.62 -9.39 -4.18
N TRP A 126 2.46 -9.63 -3.55
CA TRP A 126 2.34 -10.54 -2.41
C TRP A 126 2.78 -11.96 -2.74
N THR A 127 2.33 -12.49 -3.88
CA THR A 127 2.69 -13.84 -4.33
C THR A 127 4.21 -13.96 -4.53
N HIS A 128 4.86 -12.93 -5.08
CA HIS A 128 6.31 -12.90 -5.24
C HIS A 128 7.02 -12.97 -3.88
N LEU A 129 6.66 -12.10 -2.93
CA LEU A 129 7.24 -12.10 -1.58
C LEU A 129 7.12 -13.47 -0.91
N VAL A 130 5.89 -14.01 -0.82
CA VAL A 130 5.64 -15.21 -0.01
C VAL A 130 6.09 -16.48 -0.73
N LYS A 131 5.86 -16.59 -2.05
CA LYS A 131 6.12 -17.85 -2.78
C LYS A 131 7.51 -17.90 -3.39
N LYS A 132 8.03 -16.78 -3.91
CA LYS A 132 9.34 -16.74 -4.59
C LYS A 132 10.44 -16.39 -3.60
N MET A 133 10.28 -15.32 -2.82
CA MET A 133 11.27 -14.90 -1.83
C MET A 133 11.16 -15.65 -0.49
N LYS A 134 10.12 -16.47 -0.31
CA LYS A 134 9.91 -17.30 0.90
C LYS A 134 9.76 -16.50 2.20
N VAL A 135 9.35 -15.23 2.09
CA VAL A 135 8.93 -14.43 3.25
C VAL A 135 7.76 -15.13 3.93
N LYS A 136 7.83 -15.34 5.24
CA LYS A 136 6.69 -15.90 5.97
C LYS A 136 5.66 -14.78 6.18
N PRO A 137 4.36 -15.03 5.97
CA PRO A 137 3.35 -14.02 6.24
C PRO A 137 3.40 -13.44 7.67
N ALA A 138 3.85 -14.24 8.65
CA ALA A 138 4.02 -13.81 10.04
C ALA A 138 5.18 -12.82 10.26
N ASP A 139 6.13 -12.76 9.33
CA ASP A 139 7.23 -11.79 9.36
C ASP A 139 6.75 -10.41 8.83
N ILE A 140 5.59 -10.33 8.15
CA ILE A 140 5.03 -9.10 7.61
C ILE A 140 4.18 -8.42 8.69
N GLN A 141 4.67 -7.30 9.22
CA GLN A 141 4.10 -6.63 10.38
C GLN A 141 3.04 -5.59 10.03
N GLY A 142 3.03 -5.09 8.80
CA GLY A 142 2.02 -4.15 8.35
C GLY A 142 2.24 -3.55 6.98
N VAL A 143 1.26 -2.75 6.58
CA VAL A 143 1.21 -2.06 5.28
C VAL A 143 1.03 -0.56 5.53
N THR A 144 1.71 0.28 4.75
CA THR A 144 1.53 1.73 4.81
C THR A 144 1.56 2.34 3.42
N ALA A 145 0.74 3.36 3.17
CA ALA A 145 0.74 4.05 1.89
C ALA A 145 -0.06 5.35 1.95
N HIS A 146 0.11 6.19 0.94
CA HIS A 146 -0.62 7.46 0.78
C HIS A 146 -1.55 7.45 -0.44
N SER A 147 -2.66 8.17 -0.36
CA SER A 147 -3.56 8.43 -1.50
C SER A 147 -4.12 7.16 -2.16
N LEU A 148 -4.01 7.01 -3.48
CA LEU A 148 -4.40 5.77 -4.18
C LEU A 148 -3.62 4.55 -3.66
N GLY A 149 -2.34 4.72 -3.33
CA GLY A 149 -1.53 3.66 -2.73
C GLY A 149 -2.12 3.18 -1.40
N GLY A 150 -2.77 4.09 -0.65
CA GLY A 150 -3.55 3.76 0.54
C GLY A 150 -4.64 2.73 0.27
N ALA A 151 -5.40 2.89 -0.82
CA ALA A 151 -6.43 1.92 -1.21
C ALA A 151 -5.82 0.55 -1.53
N LEU A 152 -4.68 0.51 -2.22
CA LEU A 152 -3.93 -0.72 -2.51
C LEU A 152 -3.43 -1.40 -1.22
N ALA A 153 -2.93 -0.60 -0.27
CA ALA A 153 -2.44 -1.08 1.02
C ALA A 153 -3.57 -1.65 1.87
N LEU A 154 -4.71 -0.95 1.96
CA LEU A 154 -5.90 -1.41 2.65
C LEU A 154 -6.48 -2.68 1.99
N TYR A 155 -6.45 -2.80 0.66
CA TYR A 155 -6.83 -4.02 -0.05
C TYR A 155 -5.96 -5.22 0.35
N LEU A 156 -4.63 -5.07 0.33
CA LEU A 156 -3.72 -6.12 0.76
C LEU A 156 -3.93 -6.47 2.24
N ALA A 157 -4.05 -5.44 3.08
CA ALA A 157 -4.25 -5.57 4.52
C ALA A 157 -5.51 -6.36 4.86
N ALA A 158 -6.60 -6.12 4.16
CA ALA A 158 -7.86 -6.84 4.34
C ALA A 158 -7.76 -8.32 3.92
N ARG A 159 -7.10 -8.59 2.78
CA ARG A 159 -6.92 -9.96 2.26
C ARG A 159 -6.05 -10.83 3.15
N HIS A 160 -5.03 -10.24 3.77
CA HIS A 160 -4.05 -10.97 4.55
C HIS A 160 -4.11 -10.68 6.06
N ARG A 161 -5.11 -9.92 6.52
CA ARG A 161 -5.34 -9.57 7.92
C ARG A 161 -4.12 -8.91 8.57
N LEU A 162 -3.52 -7.98 7.83
CA LEU A 162 -2.36 -7.21 8.27
C LEU A 162 -2.83 -5.87 8.86
N PRO A 163 -2.13 -5.33 9.87
CA PRO A 163 -2.30 -3.95 10.29
C PRO A 163 -1.96 -2.98 9.16
N ALA A 164 -2.70 -1.86 9.07
CA ALA A 164 -2.45 -0.82 8.10
C ALA A 164 -2.46 0.58 8.73
N VAL A 165 -1.47 1.39 8.36
CA VAL A 165 -1.43 2.83 8.66
C VAL A 165 -1.33 3.57 7.33
N THR A 166 -2.37 4.28 6.96
CA THR A 166 -2.46 4.97 5.66
C THR A 166 -2.71 6.45 5.83
N PHE A 167 -2.42 7.21 4.79
CA PHE A 167 -2.53 8.67 4.79
C PHE A 167 -3.35 9.11 3.57
N SER A 168 -4.41 9.88 3.79
CA SER A 168 -5.29 10.38 2.74
C SER A 168 -5.78 9.29 1.79
N SER A 169 -6.02 8.09 2.34
CA SER A 169 -6.29 6.90 1.53
C SER A 169 -7.62 7.01 0.79
N ALA A 170 -7.61 6.68 -0.50
CA ALA A 170 -8.84 6.32 -1.19
C ALA A 170 -9.45 5.04 -0.58
N ASP A 171 -10.75 4.83 -0.79
CA ASP A 171 -11.53 3.80 -0.12
C ASP A 171 -11.73 2.54 -0.99
N PRO A 172 -11.06 1.41 -0.70
CA PRO A 172 -11.09 0.23 -1.57
C PRO A 172 -12.30 -0.68 -1.31
N ARG A 173 -13.35 -0.24 -0.60
CA ARG A 173 -14.48 -1.11 -0.23
C ARG A 173 -15.13 -1.83 -1.41
N ASP A 174 -15.09 -1.25 -2.61
CA ASP A 174 -15.57 -1.87 -3.84
C ASP A 174 -14.71 -3.05 -4.32
N ARG A 175 -13.52 -3.20 -3.77
CA ARG A 175 -12.55 -4.28 -4.05
C ARG A 175 -12.48 -5.31 -2.94
N LEU A 176 -13.32 -5.19 -1.92
CA LEU A 176 -13.32 -6.07 -0.76
C LEU A 176 -14.57 -6.94 -0.72
N SER A 177 -14.40 -8.20 -0.31
CA SER A 177 -15.53 -9.07 -0.02
C SER A 177 -16.25 -8.62 1.26
N VAL A 178 -17.50 -9.09 1.45
CA VAL A 178 -18.27 -8.82 2.67
C VAL A 178 -17.52 -9.28 3.92
N SER A 179 -16.83 -10.43 3.86
CA SER A 179 -16.06 -10.95 4.99
C SER A 179 -14.83 -10.10 5.31
N GLN A 180 -14.16 -9.55 4.30
CA GLN A 180 -13.03 -8.63 4.49
C GLN A 180 -13.48 -7.29 5.09
N ILE A 181 -14.59 -6.74 4.60
CA ILE A 181 -15.20 -5.53 5.18
C ILE A 181 -15.60 -5.76 6.63
N LYS A 182 -16.22 -6.90 6.92
CA LYS A 182 -16.59 -7.29 8.29
C LYS A 182 -15.35 -7.39 9.20
N TYR A 183 -14.30 -8.05 8.71
CA TYR A 183 -13.04 -8.18 9.46
C TYR A 183 -12.45 -6.82 9.85
N ILE A 184 -12.35 -5.89 8.89
CA ILE A 184 -11.86 -4.52 9.16
C ILE A 184 -12.71 -3.81 10.22
N LYS A 185 -14.04 -3.93 10.13
CA LYS A 185 -14.97 -3.32 11.10
C LYS A 185 -14.86 -3.91 12.51
N GLU A 186 -14.47 -5.17 12.63
CA GLU A 186 -14.27 -5.84 13.92
C GLU A 186 -12.86 -5.59 14.50
N HIS A 187 -11.90 -5.19 13.67
CA HIS A 187 -10.49 -5.00 14.05
C HIS A 187 -10.02 -3.56 13.81
N THR A 188 -10.87 -2.57 14.11
CA THR A 188 -10.60 -1.14 13.81
C THR A 188 -9.29 -0.63 14.40
N ASN A 189 -8.83 -1.19 15.52
CA ASN A 189 -7.53 -0.89 16.14
C ASN A 189 -6.31 -1.29 15.29
N GLN A 190 -6.51 -2.06 14.22
CA GLN A 190 -5.44 -2.45 13.28
C GLN A 190 -5.39 -1.56 12.03
N TYR A 191 -6.42 -0.75 11.77
CA TYR A 191 -6.57 0.02 10.54
C TYR A 191 -6.71 1.50 10.85
N HIS A 192 -5.67 2.28 10.55
CA HIS A 192 -5.66 3.73 10.72
C HIS A 192 -5.52 4.41 9.36
N ASN A 193 -6.36 5.41 9.11
CA ASN A 193 -6.25 6.30 7.95
C ASN A 193 -6.25 7.74 8.46
N TYR A 194 -5.13 8.44 8.31
CA TYR A 194 -4.98 9.84 8.68
C TYR A 194 -5.29 10.74 7.49
N TYR A 195 -6.21 11.68 7.63
CA TYR A 195 -6.57 12.60 6.55
C TYR A 195 -6.97 13.97 7.10
N HIS A 196 -6.82 15.00 6.27
CA HIS A 196 -7.32 16.33 6.62
C HIS A 196 -8.85 16.37 6.39
N PRO A 197 -9.65 17.04 7.23
CA PRO A 197 -11.12 17.07 7.06
C PRO A 197 -11.61 17.56 5.69
N GLN A 198 -10.79 18.35 4.99
CA GLN A 198 -11.08 18.91 3.66
C GLN A 198 -10.50 18.08 2.52
N ASP A 199 -9.89 16.92 2.83
CA ASP A 199 -9.29 16.03 1.85
C ASP A 199 -10.39 15.29 1.08
N TRP A 200 -10.52 15.60 -0.21
CA TRP A 200 -11.55 15.02 -1.06
C TRP A 200 -11.25 13.56 -1.47
N ILE A 201 -10.00 13.09 -1.30
CA ILE A 201 -9.59 11.71 -1.61
C ILE A 201 -10.07 10.77 -0.50
N ALA A 202 -9.97 11.22 0.75
CA ALA A 202 -10.33 10.44 1.93
C ALA A 202 -11.83 10.48 2.29
N ASN A 203 -12.58 11.46 1.77
CA ASN A 203 -14.02 11.69 2.07
C ASN A 203 -14.99 10.94 1.11
#